data_AF-D3B6S9-F1
#
_entry.id   AF-D3B6S9-F1
#
_cell.length_a   1.000
_cell.length_b   1.000
_cell.length_c   1.000
_cell.angle_alpha   90.00
_cell.angle_beta   90.00
_cell.angle_gamma   90.00
#
_symmetry.space_group_name_H-M   'P 1'
#
loop_
_entity.id
_entity.type
_entity.pdbx_description
1 polymer ?
#
loop_
_entity_poly.entity_id
_entity_poly.type
_entity_poly.pdbx_seq_one_letter_code
_entity_poly.pdbx_strand_id
1 'polypeptide(L)' 'MKNIYTFIVFLLLLSIALSKNGCIKEEKNKDGSVSALSCPEFQIPPNSKCKRKEGDPKKPYPHCCPYPDCPKCWN' A
#
# COMPACT_ATOMS: atom_id res chain seq x y z
N MET A 1 -33.33 -21.80 -15.51
CA MET A 1 -33.05 -20.62 -14.66
C MET A 1 -32.14 -21.04 -13.51
N LYS A 2 -30.84 -21.21 -13.78
CA LYS A 2 -29.84 -21.55 -12.76
C LYS A 2 -28.96 -20.32 -12.55
N ASN A 3 -28.87 -19.90 -11.29
CA ASN A 3 -27.63 -19.38 -10.71
C ASN A 3 -27.18 -17.93 -10.95
N ILE A 4 -28.11 -16.97 -11.00
CA ILE A 4 -27.73 -15.55 -10.79
C ILE A 4 -27.14 -15.33 -9.39
N TYR A 5 -27.67 -16.04 -8.38
CA TYR A 5 -27.18 -15.99 -7.00
C TYR A 5 -25.74 -16.49 -6.86
N THR A 6 -25.37 -17.58 -7.55
CA THR A 6 -23.99 -18.07 -7.51
C THR A 6 -23.02 -17.09 -8.16
N PHE A 7 -23.43 -16.40 -9.24
CA PHE A 7 -22.59 -15.40 -9.89
C PHE A 7 -22.37 -14.16 -9.01
N ILE A 8 -23.41 -13.71 -8.31
CA ILE A 8 -23.33 -12.57 -7.36
C ILE A 8 -22.47 -12.93 -6.15
N VAL A 9 -22.62 -14.14 -5.59
CA VAL A 9 -21.79 -14.63 -4.48
C VAL A 9 -20.33 -14.75 -4.92
N PHE A 10 -20.06 -15.21 -6.14
CA PHE A 10 -18.70 -15.29 -6.66
C PHE A 10 -18.05 -13.91 -6.84
N LEU A 11 -18.79 -12.92 -7.35
CA LEU A 11 -18.33 -11.53 -7.48
C LEU A 11 -18.08 -10.85 -6.11
N LEU A 12 -18.93 -11.11 -5.12
CA LEU A 12 -18.73 -10.64 -3.75
C LEU A 12 -17.48 -11.26 -3.12
N LEU A 13 -17.27 -12.56 -3.27
CA LEU A 13 -16.08 -13.26 -2.75
C LEU A 13 -14.79 -12.78 -3.45
N LEU A 14 -14.83 -12.51 -4.76
CA LEU A 14 -13.70 -11.94 -5.49
C LEU A 14 -13.32 -10.53 -4.98
N SER A 15 -14.31 -9.76 -4.54
CA SER A 15 -14.11 -8.40 -4.00
C SER A 15 -13.47 -8.41 -2.62
N ILE A 16 -13.75 -9.42 -1.79
CA ILE A 16 -13.18 -9.59 -0.45
C ILE A 16 -11.73 -10.08 -0.52
N ALA A 17 -11.38 -10.87 -1.54
CA ALA A 17 -10.00 -11.31 -1.80
C ALA A 17 -9.08 -10.15 -2.26
N LEU A 18 -9.65 -9.00 -2.61
CA LEU A 18 -8.92 -7.75 -2.82
C LEU A 18 -8.70 -6.98 -1.51
N SER A 19 -8.60 -7.69 -0.38
CA SER A 19 -8.01 -7.13 0.84
C SER A 19 -6.57 -6.77 0.52
N LYS A 20 -6.36 -5.49 0.21
CA LYS A 20 -5.05 -4.86 0.12
C LYS A 20 -4.30 -5.24 1.38
N ASN A 21 -3.37 -6.19 1.28
CA ASN A 21 -2.29 -6.28 2.25
C ASN A 21 -1.72 -4.86 2.36
N GLY A 22 -1.85 -4.23 3.54
CA GLY A 22 -1.32 -2.88 3.75
C GLY A 22 0.15 -2.86 3.32
N CYS A 23 0.61 -1.74 2.77
CA CYS A 23 2.03 -1.61 2.45
C CYS A 23 2.82 -1.47 3.75
N ILE A 24 3.17 -2.61 4.35
CA ILE A 24 3.88 -2.72 5.62
C ILE A 24 5.03 -3.72 5.50
N LYS A 25 6.06 -3.56 6.34
CA LYS A 25 7.08 -4.57 6.58
C LYS A 25 6.88 -5.13 7.99
N GLU A 26 6.59 -6.42 8.07
CA GLU A 26 6.48 -7.14 9.35
C GLU A 26 7.78 -7.89 9.66
N GLU A 27 8.16 -7.88 10.93
CA GLU A 27 9.29 -8.64 11.46
C GLU A 27 8.83 -9.38 12.72
N LYS A 28 9.08 -10.69 12.75
CA LYS A 28 8.81 -11.53 13.92
C LYS A 28 10.06 -11.59 14.78
N ASN A 29 9.94 -11.19 16.03
CA ASN A 29 11.03 -11.18 16.99
C ASN A 29 11.17 -12.54 17.68
N LYS A 30 12.35 -12.82 18.24
CA LYS A 30 12.66 -14.10 18.91
C LYS A 30 11.83 -14.37 20.16
N ASP A 31 11.30 -13.31 20.79
CA ASP A 31 10.43 -13.36 21.96
C ASP A 31 8.95 -13.62 21.59
N GLY A 32 8.64 -13.81 20.31
CA GLY A 32 7.29 -14.01 19.81
C GLY A 32 6.52 -12.71 19.53
N SER A 33 7.10 -11.53 19.77
CA SER A 33 6.49 -10.26 19.39
C SER A 33 6.60 -10.01 17.88
N VAL A 34 5.76 -9.09 17.37
CA VAL A 34 5.77 -8.66 15.98
C VAL A 34 6.00 -7.16 15.92
N SER A 35 6.98 -6.74 15.12
CA SER A 35 7.20 -5.34 14.77
C SER A 35 6.71 -5.09 13.36
N ALA A 36 6.00 -3.98 13.14
CA ALA A 36 5.50 -3.59 11.83
C ALA A 36 5.93 -2.17 11.49
N LEU A 37 6.45 -1.97 10.28
CA LEU A 37 6.77 -0.66 9.73
C LEU A 37 5.73 -0.28 8.68
N SER A 38 5.07 0.85 8.89
CA SER A 38 4.17 1.46 7.91
C SER A 38 4.93 2.36 6.94
N CYS A 39 4.24 2.82 5.90
CA CYS A 39 4.76 3.86 5.04
C CYS A 39 4.95 5.17 5.80
N PRO A 40 5.98 5.96 5.44
CA PRO A 40 6.22 7.25 6.06
C PRO A 40 5.07 8.22 5.76
N GLU A 41 4.63 8.95 6.78
CA GLU A 41 3.78 10.12 6.60
C GLU A 41 4.65 11.34 6.29
N PHE A 42 4.30 12.08 5.26
CA PHE A 42 5.02 13.30 4.88
C PHE A 42 4.08 14.30 4.23
N GLN A 43 4.46 15.57 4.29
CA GLN A 43 3.76 16.65 3.62
C GLN A 43 4.68 17.28 2.58
N ILE A 44 4.09 17.83 1.51
CA ILE A 44 4.83 18.62 0.53
C ILE A 44 4.50 20.08 0.81
N PRO A 45 5.50 20.91 1.16
CA PRO A 45 5.27 22.33 1.40
C PRO A 45 4.61 23.00 0.19
N PRO A 46 3.67 23.94 0.42
CA PRO A 46 3.17 24.79 -0.65
C PRO A 46 4.32 25.46 -1.39
N ASN A 47 4.22 25.57 -2.72
CA ASN A 47 5.27 26.11 -3.61
C ASN A 47 6.57 25.30 -3.71
N SER A 48 6.64 24.10 -3.12
CA SER A 48 7.74 23.17 -3.39
C SER A 48 7.68 22.65 -4.82
N LYS A 49 8.86 22.34 -5.40
CA LYS A 49 8.97 21.65 -6.69
C LYS A 49 8.77 20.14 -6.57
N CYS A 50 8.69 19.61 -5.35
CA CYS A 50 8.45 18.19 -5.10
C CYS A 50 6.99 17.81 -5.40
N LYS A 51 6.77 16.57 -5.83
CA LYS A 51 5.44 15.99 -6.04
C LYS A 51 5.28 14.72 -5.24
N ARG A 52 4.08 14.44 -4.73
CA ARG A 52 3.78 13.15 -4.11
C ARG A 52 3.55 12.17 -5.24
N LYS A 53 4.31 11.08 -5.25
CA LYS A 53 4.06 9.94 -6.15
C LYS A 53 3.61 8.76 -5.33
N GLU A 54 2.62 8.04 -5.86
CA GLU A 54 2.20 6.76 -5.31
C GLU A 54 3.23 5.68 -5.62
N GLY A 55 3.40 4.75 -4.68
CA GLY A 55 4.17 3.53 -4.90
C GLY A 55 3.42 2.53 -5.77
N ASP A 56 4.09 1.43 -6.13
CA ASP A 56 3.44 0.33 -6.85
C ASP A 56 2.82 -0.65 -5.84
N PRO A 57 1.47 -0.75 -5.75
CA PRO A 57 0.81 -1.59 -4.77
C PRO A 57 1.08 -3.09 -4.97
N LYS A 58 1.67 -3.49 -6.10
CA LYS A 58 2.06 -4.88 -6.38
C LYS A 58 3.50 -5.20 -5.95
N LYS A 59 4.28 -4.19 -5.55
CA LYS A 59 5.67 -4.37 -5.10
C LYS A 59 5.75 -4.46 -3.58
N PRO A 60 6.78 -5.12 -3.03
CA PRO A 60 6.98 -5.19 -1.59
C PRO A 60 7.34 -3.82 -1.00
N TYR A 61 7.13 -3.67 0.32
CA TYR A 61 7.69 -2.54 1.07
C TYR A 61 9.20 -2.42 0.83
N PRO A 62 9.76 -1.20 0.63
CA PRO A 62 9.10 0.11 0.67
C PRO A 62 8.54 0.59 -0.68
N HIS A 63 8.63 -0.20 -1.75
CA HIS A 63 8.27 0.23 -3.11
C HIS A 63 6.76 0.43 -3.34
N CYS A 64 5.91 -0.15 -2.49
CA CYS A 64 4.48 0.14 -2.46
C CYS A 64 4.13 1.45 -1.73
N CYS A 65 5.09 2.11 -1.06
CA CYS A 65 4.82 3.33 -0.32
C CYS A 65 4.80 4.56 -1.22
N PRO A 66 3.98 5.58 -0.88
CA PRO A 66 4.11 6.89 -1.49
C PRO A 66 5.48 7.50 -1.15
N TYR A 67 6.02 8.30 -2.07
CA TYR A 67 7.31 8.96 -1.90
C TYR A 67 7.30 10.38 -2.49
N PRO A 68 8.11 11.29 -1.95
CA PRO A 68 8.33 12.60 -2.57
C PRO A 68 9.26 12.44 -3.78
N ASP A 69 8.78 12.82 -4.95
CA ASP A 69 9.60 13.00 -6.14
C ASP A 69 10.00 14.47 -6.26
N CYS A 70 11.21 14.75 -5.84
CA CYS A 70 11.81 16.08 -5.92
C CYS A 70 12.77 16.12 -7.12
N PRO A 71 12.85 17.25 -7.84
CA PRO A 71 13.94 17.47 -8.79
C PRO A 71 15.27 17.17 -8.10
N LYS A 72 16.17 16.47 -8.80
CA LYS A 72 17.54 16.20 -8.34
C LYS A 72 18.29 17.53 -8.24
N CYS A 73 18.09 18.26 -7.13
CA CYS A 73 18.79 19.46 -6.65
C CYS A 73 17.99 19.99 -5.43
N TRP A 74 18.01 19.24 -4.32
CA TRP A 74 17.85 19.76 -2.95
C TRP A 74 18.74 18.96 -1.98
N ASN A 75 19.96 18.68 -2.44
CA ASN A 75 21.22 19.12 -1.84
C ASN A 75 22.25 19.17 -2.97
#